data_AF-W9NHM2-F1
#
_entry.id   AF-W9NHM2-F1
#
_cell.length_a   1.000
_cell.length_b   1.000
_cell.length_c   1.000
_cell.angle_alpha   90.00
_cell.angle_beta   90.00
_cell.angle_gamma   90.00
#
_symmetry.space_group_name_H-M   'P 1'
#
loop_
_entity.id
_entity.type
_entity.pdbx_description
1 polymer ?
#
loop_
_entity_poly.entity_id
_entity_poly.type
_entity_poly.pdbx_seq_one_letter_code
_entity_poly.pdbx_strand_id
1 'polypeptide(L)'
;MAQATFPDDVLPPEGTYDSREALLAAINKWAAPRGYAFITGRSSRSTSGRQIITYACDRWCRPPSASRDRQRKTTTRGTNCRFSIIAKESLDKTTWSLRHRPDPQFSSHNHEPSWHKSAHPVHRQLSDVDRSTISRLTNAGVAPKDIRTYIRQNSNTIATQQDIYNRIADSKRDLCEGQSTIHAFANQLDKEGF
;
A
#
# COMPACT_ATOMS: atom_id res chain seq x y z
N MET A 1 27.80 11.95 -7.84
CA MET A 1 26.54 11.80 -7.07
C MET A 1 26.88 10.94 -5.85
N ALA A 2 26.86 11.49 -4.64
CA ALA A 2 27.04 10.67 -3.44
C ALA A 2 25.93 9.62 -3.40
N GLN A 3 26.29 8.34 -3.26
CA GLN A 3 25.31 7.27 -3.09
C GLN A 3 24.62 7.51 -1.74
N ALA A 4 23.30 7.71 -1.77
CA ALA A 4 22.54 7.96 -0.56
C ALA A 4 22.41 6.64 0.19
N THR A 5 23.16 6.46 1.28
CA THR A 5 23.11 5.24 2.09
C THR A 5 21.95 5.29 3.09
N PHE A 6 21.44 4.13 3.49
CA PHE A 6 20.51 4.05 4.60
C PHE A 6 21.16 4.51 5.91
N PRO A 7 20.42 5.18 6.82
CA PRO A 7 20.93 5.50 8.15
C PRO A 7 21.06 4.25 9.02
N ASP A 8 21.89 4.29 10.06
CA ASP A 8 22.10 3.15 10.98
C ASP A 8 20.83 2.72 11.74
N ASP A 9 19.84 3.61 11.85
CA ASP A 9 18.57 3.40 12.55
C ASP A 9 17.42 2.95 11.63
N VAL A 10 17.74 2.10 10.64
CA VAL A 10 16.73 1.55 9.70
C VAL A 10 15.65 0.75 10.39
N LEU A 11 15.91 0.12 11.54
CA LEU A 11 14.90 -0.65 12.25
C LEU A 11 14.00 0.28 13.09
N PRO A 12 12.66 0.23 12.90
CA PRO A 12 11.75 0.96 13.78
C PRO A 12 11.87 0.43 15.22
N PRO A 13 11.73 1.30 16.24
CA PRO A 13 11.84 0.88 17.64
C PRO A 13 10.79 -0.19 17.96
N GLU A 14 11.20 -1.22 18.73
CA GLU A 14 10.25 -2.20 19.24
C GLU A 14 9.24 -1.55 20.19
N GLY A 15 8.03 -2.09 20.25
CA GLY A 15 6.97 -1.52 21.07
C GLY A 15 5.66 -2.28 20.98
N THR A 16 4.66 -1.76 21.69
CA THR A 16 3.30 -2.29 21.71
C THR A 16 2.33 -1.26 21.12
N TYR A 17 1.32 -1.75 20.41
CA TYR A 17 0.35 -0.93 19.70
C TYR A 17 -1.06 -1.47 19.95
N ASP A 18 -2.05 -0.58 19.97
CA ASP A 18 -3.44 -0.93 20.26
C ASP A 18 -4.15 -1.64 19.10
N SER A 19 -3.61 -1.53 17.88
CA SER A 19 -4.16 -2.21 16.71
C SER A 19 -3.10 -2.51 15.66
N ARG A 20 -3.46 -3.40 14.73
CA ARG A 20 -2.66 -3.73 13.56
C ARG A 20 -2.43 -2.49 12.70
N GLU A 21 -3.47 -1.69 12.52
CA GLU A 21 -3.48 -0.48 11.70
C GLU A 21 -2.59 0.60 12.32
N ALA A 22 -2.69 0.79 13.65
CA ALA A 22 -1.85 1.72 14.39
C ALA A 22 -0.35 1.35 14.30
N LEU A 23 -0.04 0.05 14.44
CA LEU A 23 1.32 -0.46 14.24
C LEU A 23 1.82 -0.18 12.83
N LEU A 24 1.05 -0.55 11.80
CA LEU A 24 1.44 -0.36 10.40
C LEU A 24 1.64 1.12 10.05
N ALA A 25 0.79 2.01 10.58
CA ALA A 25 0.93 3.45 10.43
C ALA A 25 2.20 3.97 11.11
N ALA A 26 2.49 3.51 12.33
CA ALA A 26 3.69 3.94 13.08
C ALA A 26 4.99 3.53 12.39
N ILE A 27 5.12 2.27 11.95
CA ILE A 27 6.33 1.80 11.28
C ILE A 27 6.54 2.48 9.92
N ASN A 28 5.46 2.81 9.20
CA ASN A 28 5.57 3.54 7.94
C ASN A 28 5.87 5.03 8.14
N LYS A 29 5.37 5.64 9.21
CA LYS A 29 5.78 6.99 9.63
C LYS A 29 7.27 7.04 9.94
N TRP A 30 7.82 6.00 10.57
CA TRP A 30 9.26 5.83 10.80
C TRP A 30 10.05 5.65 9.50
N ALA A 31 9.55 4.80 8.60
CA ALA A 31 10.23 4.46 7.34
C ALA A 31 10.24 5.59 6.32
N ALA A 32 9.18 6.42 6.27
CA ALA A 32 9.00 7.47 5.27
C ALA A 32 10.18 8.45 5.12
N PRO A 33 10.74 9.06 6.19
CA PRO A 33 11.92 9.91 6.07
C PRO A 33 13.21 9.13 5.73
N ARG A 34 13.23 7.81 5.94
CA ARG A 34 14.39 6.94 5.69
C ARG A 34 14.40 6.32 4.29
N GLY A 35 13.43 6.66 3.45
CA GLY A 35 13.42 6.27 2.03
C GLY A 35 12.97 4.83 1.76
N TYR A 36 12.19 4.22 2.66
CA TYR A 36 11.59 2.91 2.42
C TYR A 36 10.15 2.85 2.94
N ALA A 37 9.46 1.74 2.69
CA ALA A 37 8.12 1.49 3.22
C ALA A 37 7.94 0.01 3.58
N PHE A 38 7.03 -0.24 4.51
CA PHE A 38 6.58 -1.57 4.91
C PHE A 38 5.26 -1.93 4.24
N ILE A 39 5.19 -3.16 3.72
CA ILE A 39 3.96 -3.80 3.24
C ILE A 39 3.65 -5.03 4.11
N THR A 40 2.38 -5.41 4.17
CA THR A 40 1.99 -6.68 4.80
C THR A 40 2.52 -7.83 3.95
N GLY A 41 3.38 -8.66 4.53
CA GLY A 41 3.88 -9.90 3.94
C GLY A 41 3.08 -11.11 4.42
N ARG A 42 3.79 -12.16 4.83
CA ARG A 42 3.17 -13.39 5.34
C ARG A 42 2.45 -13.14 6.65
N SER A 43 1.21 -13.61 6.76
CA SER A 43 0.51 -13.79 8.04
C SER A 43 0.39 -15.27 8.37
N SER A 44 0.51 -15.62 9.64
CA SER A 44 0.30 -16.97 10.15
C SER A 44 -0.41 -16.92 11.51
N ARG A 45 -0.89 -18.07 11.97
CA ARG A 45 -1.40 -18.23 13.33
C ARG A 45 -0.46 -19.13 14.11
N SER A 46 -0.18 -18.74 15.34
CA SER A 46 0.49 -19.60 16.32
C SER A 46 -0.42 -20.74 16.77
N THR A 47 0.15 -21.76 17.41
CA THR A 47 -0.60 -22.85 18.05
C THR A 47 -1.64 -22.33 19.06
N SER A 48 -1.32 -21.22 19.74
CA SER A 48 -2.22 -20.51 20.65
C SER A 48 -3.31 -19.65 19.97
N GLY A 49 -3.44 -19.70 18.64
CA GLY A 49 -4.43 -18.92 17.88
C GLY A 49 -4.04 -17.47 17.58
N ARG A 50 -3.01 -16.92 18.21
CA ARG A 50 -2.51 -15.55 17.96
C ARG A 50 -2.01 -15.35 16.54
N GLN A 51 -2.34 -14.22 15.93
CA GLN A 51 -1.80 -13.83 14.64
C GLN A 51 -0.35 -13.37 14.74
N ILE A 52 0.46 -13.78 13.76
CA ILE A 52 1.82 -13.33 13.55
C ILE A 52 1.92 -12.80 12.13
N ILE A 53 2.25 -11.51 12.00
CA ILE A 53 2.35 -10.83 10.71
C ILE A 53 3.79 -10.43 10.48
N THR A 54 4.31 -10.75 9.30
CA THR A 54 5.58 -10.23 8.81
C THR A 54 5.32 -8.97 8.01
N TYR A 55 5.91 -7.85 8.42
CA TYR A 55 5.96 -6.64 7.60
C TYR A 55 7.30 -6.62 6.86
N ALA A 56 7.24 -6.62 5.54
CA ALA A 56 8.42 -6.66 4.67
C ALA A 56 8.61 -5.33 3.95
N CYS A 57 9.82 -5.06 3.49
CA CYS A 57 10.09 -3.95 2.59
C CYS A 57 9.16 -3.99 1.35
N ASP A 58 8.68 -2.84 0.89
CA ASP A 58 7.84 -2.73 -0.31
C ASP A 58 8.55 -3.16 -1.62
N ARG A 59 9.88 -3.32 -1.57
CA ARG A 59 10.71 -3.90 -2.63
C ARG A 59 11.02 -5.40 -2.43
N TRP A 60 10.30 -6.09 -1.52
CA TRP A 60 10.46 -7.53 -1.27
C TRP A 60 10.16 -8.41 -2.50
N CYS A 61 9.26 -7.98 -3.39
CA CYS A 61 8.87 -8.79 -4.55
C CYS A 61 10.07 -9.14 -5.44
N ARG A 62 10.05 -10.35 -6.01
CA ARG A 62 11.08 -10.75 -6.98
C ARG A 62 10.90 -9.97 -8.30
N PRO A 63 11.99 -9.45 -8.88
CA PRO A 63 11.93 -8.90 -10.23
C PRO A 63 11.54 -10.01 -11.24
N PRO A 64 11.02 -9.65 -12.42
CA PRO A 64 10.60 -10.61 -13.43
C PRO A 64 11.86 -11.35 -13.92
N SER A 65 11.77 -12.66 -14.05
CA SER A 65 12.87 -13.44 -14.61
C SER A 65 13.08 -13.06 -16.07
N ALA A 66 14.34 -12.83 -16.46
CA ALA A 66 14.70 -12.52 -17.85
C ALA A 66 14.33 -13.64 -18.85
N SER A 67 14.14 -14.88 -18.36
CA SER A 67 13.86 -16.08 -19.18
C SER A 67 12.39 -16.28 -19.57
N ARG A 68 11.46 -15.41 -19.15
CA ARG A 68 10.03 -15.58 -19.44
C ARG A 68 9.58 -14.63 -20.55
N ASP A 69 9.70 -15.08 -21.80
CA ASP A 69 9.32 -14.29 -23.00
C ASP A 69 7.84 -13.90 -23.02
N ARG A 70 6.97 -14.67 -22.37
CA ARG A 70 5.51 -14.47 -22.38
C ARG A 70 4.98 -13.58 -21.25
N GLN A 71 5.85 -12.95 -20.45
CA GLN A 71 5.43 -12.08 -19.35
C GLN A 71 5.53 -10.61 -19.77
N ARG A 72 4.47 -9.80 -19.54
CA ARG A 72 4.54 -8.34 -19.74
C ARG A 72 5.75 -7.82 -18.96
N LYS A 73 6.69 -7.18 -19.68
CA LYS A 73 7.85 -6.47 -19.09
C LYS A 73 7.33 -5.24 -18.33
N THR A 74 6.80 -5.49 -17.14
CA THR A 74 6.36 -4.44 -16.22
C THR A 74 7.57 -3.98 -15.42
N THR A 75 7.75 -2.67 -15.29
CA THR A 75 8.78 -2.07 -14.45
C THR A 75 8.41 -2.29 -12.98
N THR A 76 8.74 -3.46 -12.43
CA THR A 76 8.58 -3.74 -11.00
C THR A 76 9.72 -3.08 -10.23
N ARG A 77 9.38 -2.55 -9.06
CA ARG A 77 10.34 -1.98 -8.09
C ARG A 77 10.93 -3.04 -7.15
N GLY A 78 10.51 -4.30 -7.31
CA GLY A 78 10.94 -5.40 -6.47
C GLY A 78 12.41 -5.74 -6.71
N THR A 79 13.18 -5.76 -5.64
CA THR A 79 14.61 -6.11 -5.62
C THR A 79 14.87 -7.41 -4.89
N ASN A 80 13.82 -8.17 -4.53
CA ASN A 80 13.93 -9.32 -3.63
C ASN A 80 14.57 -8.95 -2.27
N CYS A 81 14.29 -7.72 -1.79
CA CYS A 81 14.79 -7.22 -0.51
C CYS A 81 14.28 -8.08 0.64
N ARG A 82 15.19 -8.54 1.53
CA ARG A 82 14.80 -9.39 2.66
C ARG A 82 14.38 -8.64 3.92
N PHE A 83 14.65 -7.33 4.01
CA PHE A 83 14.34 -6.51 5.17
C PHE A 83 12.91 -6.71 5.65
N SER A 84 12.75 -7.16 6.90
CA SER A 84 11.45 -7.49 7.47
C SER A 84 11.43 -7.51 9.00
N ILE A 85 10.28 -7.16 9.56
CA ILE A 85 10.00 -7.16 11.01
C ILE A 85 8.77 -8.03 11.29
N ILE A 86 8.59 -8.43 12.54
CA ILE A 86 7.46 -9.28 12.95
C ILE A 86 6.57 -8.52 13.93
N ALA A 87 5.28 -8.54 13.68
CA ALA A 87 4.26 -8.14 14.64
C ALA A 87 3.52 -9.38 15.15
N LYS A 88 3.33 -9.47 16.47
CA LYS A 88 2.59 -10.56 17.13
C LYS A 88 1.41 -9.98 17.86
N GLU A 89 0.25 -10.54 17.61
CA GLU A 89 -0.98 -10.27 18.35
C GLU A 89 -0.85 -10.83 19.78
N SER A 90 -1.36 -10.09 20.76
CA SER A 90 -1.44 -10.52 22.15
C SER A 90 -2.48 -11.64 22.34
N LEU A 91 -2.44 -12.32 23.49
CA LEU A 91 -3.38 -13.43 23.78
C LEU A 91 -4.83 -12.92 23.95
N ASP A 92 -4.99 -11.74 24.52
CA ASP A 92 -6.26 -11.04 24.71
C ASP A 92 -6.75 -10.33 23.43
N LYS A 93 -5.96 -10.36 22.34
CA LYS A 93 -6.26 -9.75 21.02
C LYS A 93 -6.51 -8.24 21.05
N THR A 94 -6.05 -7.57 22.10
CA THR A 94 -6.19 -6.13 22.28
C THR A 94 -4.98 -5.36 21.78
N THR A 95 -3.80 -6.01 21.71
CA THR A 95 -2.54 -5.34 21.42
C THR A 95 -1.66 -6.12 20.47
N TRP A 96 -0.71 -5.41 19.87
CA TRP A 96 0.26 -5.92 18.92
C TRP A 96 1.66 -5.55 19.37
N SER A 97 2.51 -6.56 19.58
CA SER A 97 3.93 -6.35 19.87
C SER A 97 4.76 -6.39 18.60
N LEU A 98 5.53 -5.35 18.34
CA LEU A 98 6.53 -5.29 17.27
C LEU A 98 7.87 -5.84 17.77
N ARG A 99 8.46 -6.74 16.99
CA ARG A 99 9.75 -7.37 17.26
C ARG A 99 10.64 -7.38 16.02
N HIS A 100 11.92 -7.18 16.22
CA HIS A 100 12.94 -7.40 15.20
C HIS A 100 13.14 -8.89 14.96
N ARG A 101 13.68 -9.23 13.79
CA ARG A 101 14.07 -10.60 13.49
C ARG A 101 15.54 -10.77 13.87
N PRO A 102 15.92 -11.90 14.48
CA PRO A 102 17.27 -12.09 15.00
C PRO A 102 18.34 -12.22 13.91
N ASP A 103 17.95 -12.69 12.73
CA ASP A 103 18.89 -12.89 11.62
C ASP A 103 19.21 -11.56 10.92
N PRO A 104 20.51 -11.18 10.81
CA PRO A 104 20.94 -9.92 10.20
C PRO A 104 20.42 -9.69 8.78
N GLN A 105 20.11 -10.74 8.02
CA GLN A 105 19.57 -10.60 6.66
C GLN A 105 18.23 -9.84 6.60
N PHE A 106 17.51 -9.77 7.72
CA PHE A 106 16.23 -9.07 7.84
C PHE A 106 16.38 -7.64 8.35
N SER A 107 17.61 -7.23 8.71
CA SER A 107 17.94 -5.91 9.25
C SER A 107 18.64 -5.00 8.24
N SER A 108 18.98 -5.51 7.06
CA SER A 108 19.63 -4.74 5.99
C SER A 108 18.80 -4.72 4.70
N HIS A 109 18.92 -3.62 3.96
CA HIS A 109 18.37 -3.48 2.62
C HIS A 109 19.42 -3.85 1.56
N ASN A 110 18.95 -4.30 0.40
CA ASN A 110 19.79 -4.65 -0.75
C ASN A 110 19.65 -3.67 -1.93
N HIS A 111 19.14 -2.48 -1.63
CA HIS A 111 18.90 -1.39 -2.57
C HIS A 111 19.18 -0.08 -1.84
N GLU A 112 19.22 1.03 -2.55
CA GLU A 112 19.34 2.35 -1.91
C GLU A 112 17.98 2.87 -1.40
N PRO A 113 17.96 3.75 -0.39
CA PRO A 113 16.79 4.53 -0.02
C PRO A 113 16.25 5.34 -1.19
N SER A 114 14.93 5.45 -1.27
CA SER A 114 14.30 6.38 -2.22
C SER A 114 14.42 7.81 -1.73
N TRP A 115 14.71 8.72 -2.65
CA TRP A 115 14.84 10.14 -2.33
C TRP A 115 13.53 10.82 -1.92
N HIS A 116 12.40 10.43 -2.54
CA HIS A 116 11.10 11.04 -2.26
C HIS A 116 10.07 10.00 -1.81
N LYS A 117 9.23 10.35 -0.84
CA LYS A 117 8.18 9.47 -0.29
C LYS A 117 7.20 8.97 -1.37
N SER A 118 6.99 9.76 -2.42
CA SER A 118 6.14 9.38 -3.56
C SER A 118 6.67 8.19 -4.35
N ALA A 119 7.92 7.77 -4.15
CA ALA A 119 8.43 6.53 -4.72
C ALA A 119 7.73 5.27 -4.16
N HIS A 120 7.04 5.39 -3.02
CA HIS A 120 6.39 4.29 -2.31
C HIS A 120 4.86 4.47 -2.32
N PRO A 121 4.05 3.47 -2.73
CA PRO A 121 2.59 3.65 -2.81
C PRO A 121 1.95 3.73 -1.43
N VAL A 122 2.55 3.08 -0.44
CA VAL A 122 2.10 3.12 0.96
C VAL A 122 2.06 4.56 1.48
N HIS A 123 3.05 5.38 1.11
CA HIS A 123 3.10 6.78 1.51
C HIS A 123 2.23 7.70 0.66
N ARG A 124 1.72 7.22 -0.47
CA ARG A 124 0.86 7.97 -1.41
C ARG A 124 -0.63 7.66 -1.26
N GLN A 125 -1.01 6.93 -0.21
CA GLN A 125 -2.42 6.64 0.02
C GLN A 125 -3.20 7.94 0.19
N LEU A 126 -4.31 8.03 -0.53
CA LEU A 126 -5.24 9.14 -0.42
C LEU A 126 -5.92 9.11 0.95
N SER A 127 -6.12 10.29 1.54
CA SER A 127 -6.88 10.42 2.79
C SER A 127 -8.33 9.98 2.57
N ASP A 128 -9.04 9.63 3.65
CA ASP A 128 -10.46 9.26 3.55
C ASP A 128 -11.31 10.41 2.98
N VAL A 129 -10.94 11.65 3.27
CA VAL A 129 -11.56 12.86 2.72
C VAL A 129 -11.36 12.93 1.20
N ASP A 130 -10.13 12.72 0.71
CA ASP A 130 -9.84 12.72 -0.73
C ASP A 130 -10.55 11.56 -1.42
N ARG A 131 -10.54 10.37 -0.80
CA ARG A 131 -11.20 9.16 -1.34
C ARG A 131 -12.71 9.36 -1.45
N SER A 132 -13.33 9.99 -0.46
CA SER A 132 -14.76 10.34 -0.47
C SER A 132 -15.06 11.39 -1.54
N THR A 133 -14.23 12.42 -1.63
CA THR A 133 -14.35 13.48 -2.64
C THR A 133 -14.26 12.93 -4.07
N ILE A 134 -13.28 12.06 -4.34
CA ILE A 134 -13.14 11.40 -5.65
C ILE A 134 -14.38 10.56 -5.97
N SER A 135 -14.89 9.79 -5.01
CA SER A 135 -16.10 8.98 -5.23
C SER A 135 -17.32 9.86 -5.50
N ARG A 136 -17.53 10.93 -4.74
CA ARG A 136 -18.63 11.87 -4.96
C ARG A 136 -18.57 12.50 -6.35
N LEU A 137 -17.40 12.99 -6.79
CA LEU A 137 -17.24 13.58 -8.11
C LEU A 137 -17.40 12.55 -9.23
N THR A 138 -16.91 11.32 -9.02
CA THR A 138 -17.07 10.21 -9.97
C THR A 138 -18.56 9.87 -10.15
N ASN A 139 -19.30 9.77 -9.04
CA ASN A 139 -20.73 9.46 -9.06
C ASN A 139 -21.56 10.59 -9.71
N ALA A 140 -21.09 11.84 -9.60
CA ALA A 140 -21.68 12.99 -10.28
C ALA A 140 -21.32 13.07 -11.78
N GLY A 141 -20.62 12.07 -12.34
CA GLY A 141 -20.26 12.04 -13.75
C GLY A 141 -19.15 13.00 -14.17
N VAL A 142 -18.43 13.60 -13.21
CA VAL A 142 -17.33 14.53 -13.50
C VAL A 142 -16.20 13.80 -14.24
N ALA A 143 -15.65 14.43 -15.28
CA ALA A 143 -14.61 13.80 -16.08
C ALA A 143 -13.33 13.55 -15.24
N PRO A 144 -12.63 12.41 -15.41
CA PRO A 144 -11.46 12.06 -14.61
C PRO A 144 -10.34 13.11 -14.59
N LYS A 145 -10.16 13.82 -15.71
CA LYS A 145 -9.18 14.91 -15.83
C LYS A 145 -9.48 16.06 -14.86
N ASP A 146 -10.77 16.38 -14.66
CA ASP A 146 -11.23 17.49 -13.85
C ASP A 146 -11.22 17.10 -12.37
N ILE A 147 -11.58 15.85 -12.05
CA ILE A 147 -11.39 15.28 -10.71
C ILE A 147 -9.92 15.36 -10.29
N ARG A 148 -8.99 14.98 -11.18
CA ARG A 148 -7.54 15.08 -10.91
C ARG A 148 -7.13 16.54 -10.64
N THR A 149 -7.57 17.47 -11.47
CA THR A 149 -7.25 18.90 -11.29
C THR A 149 -7.79 19.41 -9.96
N TYR A 150 -9.03 19.09 -9.63
CA TYR A 150 -9.66 19.46 -8.36
C TYR A 150 -8.85 18.93 -7.16
N ILE A 151 -8.49 17.64 -7.15
CA ILE A 151 -7.73 17.05 -6.05
C ILE A 151 -6.35 17.71 -5.91
N ARG A 152 -5.67 18.03 -7.03
CA ARG A 152 -4.36 18.72 -6.97
C ARG A 152 -4.45 20.14 -6.42
N GLN A 153 -5.57 20.82 -6.59
CA GLN A 153 -5.77 22.19 -6.13
C GLN A 153 -6.28 22.27 -4.69
N ASN A 154 -7.01 21.25 -4.23
CA ASN A 154 -7.75 21.27 -2.97
C ASN A 154 -7.20 20.29 -1.92
N SER A 155 -6.12 19.57 -2.21
CA SER A 155 -5.52 18.59 -1.30
C SER A 155 -4.00 18.69 -1.30
N ASN A 156 -3.39 18.43 -0.14
CA ASN A 156 -1.94 18.34 0.04
C ASN A 156 -1.40 16.93 -0.26
N THR A 157 -2.12 16.14 -1.06
CA THR A 157 -1.76 14.75 -1.35
C THR A 157 -0.52 14.65 -2.23
N ILE A 158 0.34 13.67 -1.94
CA ILE A 158 1.47 13.28 -2.80
C ILE A 158 1.12 12.15 -3.77
N ALA A 159 -0.16 11.80 -3.87
CA ALA A 159 -0.67 10.82 -4.81
C ALA A 159 -0.32 11.21 -6.25
N THR A 160 0.08 10.23 -7.06
CA THR A 160 0.32 10.47 -8.48
C THR A 160 -0.98 10.49 -9.26
N GLN A 161 -0.89 10.93 -10.51
CA GLN A 161 -2.01 10.82 -11.44
C GLN A 161 -2.58 9.40 -11.49
N GLN A 162 -1.71 8.38 -11.52
CA GLN A 162 -2.16 7.00 -11.59
C GLN A 162 -2.95 6.59 -10.34
N ASP A 163 -2.55 7.05 -9.15
CA ASP A 163 -3.23 6.72 -7.90
C ASP A 163 -4.66 7.31 -7.90
N ILE A 164 -4.83 8.54 -8.38
CA ILE A 164 -6.16 9.18 -8.55
C ILE A 164 -7.01 8.42 -9.56
N TYR A 165 -6.44 8.06 -10.72
CA TYR A 165 -7.16 7.34 -11.76
C TYR A 165 -7.58 5.93 -11.30
N ASN A 166 -6.71 5.23 -10.58
CA ASN A 166 -7.04 3.96 -9.96
C ASN A 166 -8.24 4.13 -8.99
N ARG A 167 -8.24 5.18 -8.17
CA ARG A 167 -9.36 5.43 -7.24
C ARG A 167 -10.67 5.78 -7.94
N ILE A 168 -10.61 6.49 -9.07
CA ILE A 168 -11.79 6.73 -9.92
C ILE A 168 -12.30 5.40 -10.49
N ALA A 169 -11.40 4.54 -10.98
CA ALA A 169 -11.76 3.23 -11.49
C ALA A 169 -12.37 2.34 -10.39
N ASP A 170 -11.84 2.39 -9.17
CA ASP A 170 -12.42 1.71 -8.00
C ASP A 170 -13.84 2.20 -7.75
N SER A 171 -14.05 3.53 -7.69
CA SER A 171 -15.38 4.11 -7.45
C SER A 171 -16.39 3.70 -8.53
N LYS A 172 -15.97 3.60 -9.80
CA LYS A 172 -16.82 3.10 -10.89
C LYS A 172 -17.17 1.62 -10.74
N ARG A 173 -16.22 0.79 -10.29
CA ARG A 173 -16.48 -0.63 -10.02
C ARG A 173 -17.45 -0.82 -8.87
N ASP A 174 -17.35 0.02 -7.83
CA ASP A 174 -18.27 0.03 -6.71
C ASP A 174 -19.70 0.38 -7.16
N LEU A 175 -19.86 1.37 -8.06
CA LEU A 175 -21.16 1.71 -8.67
C LEU A 175 -21.80 0.57 -9.46
N CYS A 176 -20.97 -0.22 -10.16
CA CYS A 176 -21.45 -1.37 -10.91
C CYS A 176 -21.66 -2.61 -10.03
N GLU A 177 -21.57 -2.52 -8.70
CA GLU A 177 -21.62 -3.65 -7.77
C GLU A 177 -20.64 -4.78 -8.16
N GLY A 178 -19.51 -4.42 -8.79
CA GLY A 178 -18.53 -5.37 -9.32
C GLY A 178 -18.94 -6.08 -10.62
N GLN A 179 -20.08 -5.75 -11.21
CA GLN A 179 -20.55 -6.27 -12.50
C GLN A 179 -19.84 -5.60 -13.68
N SER A 180 -19.84 -6.27 -14.84
CA SER A 180 -19.42 -5.61 -16.08
C SER A 180 -20.37 -4.46 -16.40
N THR A 181 -19.90 -3.46 -17.14
CA THR A 181 -20.74 -2.33 -17.56
C THR A 181 -21.98 -2.78 -18.33
N ILE A 182 -21.88 -3.84 -19.13
CA ILE A 182 -23.02 -4.42 -19.86
C ILE A 182 -24.02 -5.08 -18.90
N HIS A 183 -23.55 -5.81 -17.88
CA HIS A 183 -24.43 -6.41 -16.88
C HIS A 183 -25.12 -5.37 -16.00
N ALA A 184 -24.38 -4.35 -15.55
CA ALA A 184 -24.96 -3.25 -14.79
C ALA A 184 -26.02 -2.51 -15.62
N PHE A 185 -25.76 -2.31 -16.91
CA PHE A 185 -26.71 -1.70 -17.83
C PHE A 185 -27.95 -2.57 -18.07
N ALA A 186 -27.79 -3.88 -18.30
CA ALA A 186 -28.90 -4.81 -18.46
C ALA A 186 -29.80 -4.86 -17.22
N ASN A 187 -29.20 -4.90 -16.02
CA ASN A 187 -29.95 -4.86 -14.76
C ASN A 187 -30.68 -3.53 -14.56
N GLN A 188 -30.12 -2.43 -15.05
CA GLN A 188 -30.78 -1.12 -15.01
C GLN A 188 -31.98 -1.08 -15.96
N LEU A 189 -31.84 -1.61 -17.19
CA LEU A 189 -32.96 -1.72 -18.13
C LEU A 189 -34.09 -2.58 -17.57
N ASP A 190 -33.77 -3.74 -16.99
CA ASP A 190 -34.74 -4.65 -16.38
C ASP A 190 -35.47 -3.98 -15.20
N LYS A 191 -34.75 -3.22 -14.35
CA LYS A 191 -35.35 -2.40 -13.28
C LYS A 191 -36.26 -1.28 -13.81
N GLU A 192 -35.92 -0.70 -14.96
CA GLU A 192 -36.69 0.36 -15.62
C GLU A 192 -37.84 -0.20 -16.49
N GLY A 193 -37.97 -1.53 -16.59
CA GLY A 193 -39.06 -2.22 -17.28
C GLY A 193 -38.88 -2.35 -18.79
N PHE A 194 -37.63 -2.32 -19.28
CA PHE A 194 -37.26 -2.52 -20.68
C PHE A 194 -36.80 -3.94 -20.98
#